data_AF-A0A2E9DA40-F1
#
_entry.id   AF-A0A2E9DA40-F1
#
_cell.length_a   1.000
_cell.length_b   1.000
_cell.length_c   1.000
_cell.angle_alpha   90.00
_cell.angle_beta   90.00
_cell.angle_gamma   90.00
#
_symmetry.space_group_name_H-M   'P 1'
#
loop_
_entity.id
_entity.type
_entity.pdbx_description
1 polymer ?
#
loop_
_entity_poly.entity_id
_entity_poly.type
_entity_poly.pdbx_seq_one_letter_code
_entity_poly.pdbx_strand_id
1 'polypeptide(L)'
;MTTEKNNYTNLFDLSGVGSGFKTILLITLCLLFALITLGGIVRVTDSGLGCPDWPLCYGQFIPPLEDVNYAGELIEVHKIWIEWSHRTLAAITGFPILLVTILAWWKYRKFSLITVPATVALILLIFQVVLGAITVLRELPPEIVTTHLSTAQFIFATLLFMYVILTNKIQPLKDKLIIDKIPNLLRWSIIGAASSFIILISGSYVVGAGAGTSCPNWPLCDNTLLPQLNIQWLHMFHRVVVVVGTITIAIPVIYAYKINIPKITFPGLLVGTFLLAQIFIGALNPASGFHPVFRVLHLSLASALWLASMYLLTITWMYQKQTNLKSEFNLIQLLSDYFELSKPLIILLLLLSALTGMIIAEQGLPQIHLIATVLVAGALASAGANAINNFMDRDIDTVMSRTKSRPVAGSRVSPTNALIFGIVLNVISFVAFWTIVNLLSALLTLGATLFYVFIYTLWLKRTSTQNIVIGGAAGALPPIIGWAAVQGSIGLPSLYLFAIIFFWTPPHFWALSILLEKDYANANIPMLNVVMGIEETRKFIMMHSIILVALTILFYTVPQLGLFYLVSALILDVYFLYLGIKLWQSQDHLSARKLYLYSLLYLMLLLIAVMISSGFGI
;
A
#
# COMPACT_ATOMS: atom_id res chain seq x y z
N MET A 1 26.03 17.96 37.50
CA MET A 1 24.59 17.93 37.17
C MET A 1 24.25 19.15 36.32
N THR A 2 24.47 19.06 35.02
CA THR A 2 24.02 20.05 34.04
C THR A 2 22.77 19.48 33.38
N THR A 3 21.62 19.99 33.76
CA THR A 3 20.33 19.66 33.14
C THR A 3 20.29 20.28 31.75
N GLU A 4 20.64 19.51 30.73
CA GLU A 4 20.30 19.82 29.34
C GLU A 4 18.77 19.99 29.25
N LYS A 5 18.32 21.24 29.13
CA LYS A 5 16.98 21.55 28.66
C LYS A 5 16.90 21.06 27.21
N ASN A 6 16.41 19.83 27.03
CA ASN A 6 15.94 19.37 25.73
C ASN A 6 14.89 20.39 25.22
N ASN A 7 15.28 21.22 24.25
CA ASN A 7 14.36 22.08 23.51
C ASN A 7 13.47 21.17 22.64
N TYR A 8 12.39 20.67 23.23
CA TYR A 8 11.38 19.91 22.51
C TYR A 8 10.64 20.86 21.55
N THR A 9 10.92 20.77 20.26
CA THR A 9 10.06 21.38 19.23
C THR A 9 8.74 20.63 19.19
N ASN A 10 7.68 21.22 19.75
CA ASN A 10 6.33 20.72 19.58
C ASN A 10 5.89 21.05 18.15
N LEU A 11 5.68 20.02 17.32
CA LEU A 11 5.27 20.20 15.91
C LEU A 11 3.95 20.97 15.79
N PHE A 12 3.13 20.93 16.84
CA PHE A 12 1.84 21.60 16.93
C PHE A 12 1.90 22.88 17.76
N ASP A 13 3.09 23.48 17.96
CA ASP A 13 3.20 24.82 18.54
C ASP A 13 2.73 25.89 17.55
N LEU A 14 1.43 26.15 17.60
CA LEU A 14 0.75 27.20 16.84
C LEU A 14 0.40 28.39 17.75
N SER A 15 1.25 28.68 18.75
CA SER A 15 1.06 29.79 19.69
C SER A 15 0.93 31.16 19.02
N GLY A 16 1.47 31.32 17.81
CA GLY A 16 1.33 32.52 16.98
C GLY A 16 -0.07 32.74 16.37
N VAL A 17 -1.01 31.81 16.53
CA VAL A 17 -2.37 31.91 15.98
C VAL A 17 -3.32 32.48 17.04
N GLY A 18 -3.87 33.67 16.75
CA GLY A 18 -4.73 34.41 17.67
C GLY A 18 -6.07 33.72 17.94
N SER A 19 -6.66 34.00 19.11
CA SER A 19 -7.98 33.47 19.52
C SER A 19 -9.10 33.77 18.52
N GLY A 20 -9.09 34.97 17.91
CA GLY A 20 -10.08 35.36 16.91
C GLY A 20 -10.18 34.41 15.71
N PHE A 21 -9.06 33.83 15.26
CA PHE A 21 -9.08 32.85 14.16
C PHE A 21 -9.78 31.54 14.57
N LYS A 22 -9.58 31.10 15.83
CA LYS A 22 -10.25 29.92 16.39
C LYS A 22 -11.76 30.15 16.53
N THR A 23 -12.15 31.37 16.92
CA THR A 23 -13.56 31.77 17.00
C THR A 23 -14.23 31.76 15.64
N ILE A 24 -13.59 32.31 14.60
CA ILE A 24 -14.12 32.27 13.22
C ILE A 24 -14.30 30.81 12.77
N LEU A 25 -13.32 29.94 12.99
CA LEU A 25 -13.43 28.52 12.68
C LEU A 25 -14.62 27.87 13.41
N LEU A 26 -14.79 28.11 14.71
CA LEU A 26 -15.91 27.56 15.48
C LEU A 26 -17.27 28.02 14.93
N ILE A 27 -17.43 29.32 14.67
CA ILE A 27 -18.65 29.88 14.07
C ILE A 27 -18.92 29.21 12.72
N THR A 28 -17.88 29.03 11.89
CA THR A 28 -18.00 28.37 10.58
C THR A 28 -18.46 26.93 10.72
N LEU A 29 -17.92 26.17 11.67
CA LEU A 29 -18.33 24.79 11.94
C LEU A 29 -19.79 24.71 12.41
N CYS A 30 -20.23 25.64 13.27
CA CYS A 30 -21.63 25.72 13.70
C CYS A 30 -22.58 26.04 12.52
N LEU A 31 -22.20 27.02 11.67
CA LEU A 31 -22.97 27.38 10.48
C LEU A 31 -23.06 26.21 9.48
N LEU A 32 -21.96 25.49 9.25
CA LEU A 32 -21.96 24.30 8.39
C LEU A 32 -22.87 23.18 8.92
N PHE A 33 -22.87 22.94 10.23
CA PHE A 33 -23.77 21.95 10.82
C PHE A 33 -25.24 22.35 10.68
N ALA A 34 -25.55 23.62 10.92
CA ALA A 34 -26.89 24.17 10.71
C ALA A 34 -27.30 24.06 9.24
N LEU A 35 -26.40 24.39 8.31
CA LEU A 35 -26.63 24.31 6.86
C LEU A 35 -26.92 22.88 6.41
N ILE A 36 -26.13 21.89 6.84
CA ILE A 36 -26.35 20.46 6.51
C ILE A 36 -27.68 19.97 7.08
N THR A 37 -28.00 20.37 8.31
CA THR A 37 -29.29 20.03 8.95
C THR A 37 -30.46 20.62 8.17
N LEU A 38 -30.36 21.90 7.77
CA LEU A 38 -31.37 22.56 6.94
C LEU A 38 -31.49 21.92 5.55
N GLY A 39 -30.38 21.45 4.97
CA GLY A 39 -30.42 20.65 3.73
C GLY A 39 -31.14 19.31 3.91
N GLY A 40 -31.03 18.70 5.09
CA GLY A 40 -31.85 17.55 5.49
C GLY A 40 -33.34 17.88 5.53
N ILE A 41 -33.71 19.05 6.05
CA ILE A 41 -35.10 19.53 6.04
C ILE A 41 -35.59 19.69 4.60
N VAL A 42 -34.85 20.43 3.75
CA VAL A 42 -35.17 20.63 2.32
C VAL A 42 -35.49 19.31 1.62
N ARG A 43 -34.69 18.29 1.90
CA ARG A 43 -34.83 16.96 1.30
C ARG A 43 -36.05 16.18 1.82
N VAL A 44 -36.36 16.30 3.10
CA VAL A 44 -37.46 15.55 3.72
C VAL A 44 -38.82 16.19 3.43
N THR A 45 -38.85 17.51 3.20
CA THR A 45 -40.03 18.26 2.79
C THR A 45 -40.22 18.31 1.27
N ASP A 46 -39.39 17.60 0.50
CA ASP A 46 -39.37 17.60 -0.97
C ASP A 46 -39.36 19.01 -1.57
N SER A 47 -38.64 19.94 -0.92
CA SER A 47 -38.61 21.35 -1.30
C SER A 47 -37.37 21.71 -2.12
N GLY A 48 -36.55 20.74 -2.53
CA GLY A 48 -35.29 20.99 -3.27
C GLY A 48 -35.47 21.51 -4.70
N LEU A 49 -36.70 21.63 -5.18
CA LEU A 49 -37.10 22.25 -6.46
C LEU A 49 -38.11 23.39 -6.27
N GLY A 50 -38.19 23.96 -5.06
CA GLY A 50 -39.01 25.14 -4.80
C GLY A 50 -38.55 26.37 -5.59
N CYS A 51 -37.26 26.49 -5.91
CA CYS A 51 -36.69 27.55 -6.73
C CYS A 51 -36.20 27.00 -8.09
N PRO A 52 -36.85 27.34 -9.22
CA PRO A 52 -36.61 26.71 -10.52
C PRO A 52 -35.30 27.15 -11.20
N ASP A 53 -34.75 28.29 -10.82
CA ASP A 53 -33.55 28.91 -11.36
C ASP A 53 -32.43 29.00 -10.33
N TRP A 54 -31.22 29.35 -10.78
CA TRP A 54 -30.04 29.55 -9.93
C TRP A 54 -29.14 30.62 -10.59
N PRO A 55 -28.57 31.59 -9.86
CA PRO A 55 -28.54 31.72 -8.40
C PRO A 55 -29.77 32.39 -7.78
N LEU A 56 -30.70 32.89 -8.61
CA LEU A 56 -31.94 33.55 -8.17
C LEU A 56 -33.04 32.51 -7.86
N CYS A 57 -34.19 32.99 -7.43
CA CYS A 57 -35.40 32.19 -7.24
C CYS A 57 -36.58 32.95 -7.86
N TYR A 58 -37.19 32.39 -8.90
CA TYR A 58 -38.16 33.07 -9.79
C TYR A 58 -37.61 34.39 -10.35
N GLY A 59 -36.33 34.43 -10.73
CA GLY A 59 -35.68 35.64 -11.24
C GLY A 59 -35.47 36.76 -10.21
N GLN A 60 -35.73 36.49 -8.93
CA GLN A 60 -35.59 37.46 -7.84
C GLN A 60 -34.65 36.97 -6.75
N PHE A 61 -34.09 37.91 -5.99
CA PHE A 61 -33.27 37.58 -4.83
C PHE A 61 -34.10 37.23 -3.60
N ILE A 62 -35.29 37.83 -3.44
CA ILE A 62 -36.26 37.50 -2.38
C ILE A 62 -37.49 36.91 -3.08
N PRO A 63 -37.93 35.70 -2.73
CA PRO A 63 -39.05 35.05 -3.39
C PRO A 63 -40.42 35.64 -2.99
N PRO A 64 -41.49 35.34 -3.75
CA PRO A 64 -42.85 35.80 -3.45
C PRO A 64 -43.38 35.35 -2.07
N LEU A 65 -44.29 36.15 -1.50
CA LEU A 65 -44.96 35.87 -0.22
C LEU A 65 -46.37 35.28 -0.38
N GLU A 66 -46.90 35.25 -1.60
CA GLU A 66 -48.26 34.79 -1.91
C GLU A 66 -48.23 33.48 -2.71
N ASP A 67 -49.23 32.61 -2.53
CA ASP A 67 -49.37 31.30 -3.18
C ASP A 67 -49.68 31.37 -4.69
N VAL A 68 -49.26 32.46 -5.35
CA VAL A 68 -49.47 32.75 -6.76
C VAL A 68 -48.19 33.37 -7.33
N ASN A 69 -47.58 32.80 -8.39
CA ASN A 69 -46.47 33.49 -9.08
C ASN A 69 -46.96 34.70 -9.88
N TYR A 70 -45.99 35.48 -10.37
CA TYR A 70 -46.22 36.56 -11.34
C TYR A 70 -46.95 36.13 -12.63
N ALA A 71 -47.05 34.82 -12.92
CA ALA A 71 -47.79 34.26 -14.04
C ALA A 71 -49.21 33.78 -13.68
N GLY A 72 -49.65 33.90 -12.42
CA GLY A 72 -50.98 33.51 -11.96
C GLY A 72 -51.15 32.04 -11.57
N GLU A 73 -50.07 31.25 -11.51
CA GLU A 73 -50.10 29.83 -11.16
C GLU A 73 -49.96 29.62 -9.64
N LEU A 74 -50.71 28.63 -9.12
CA LEU A 74 -50.63 28.18 -7.73
C LEU A 74 -49.25 27.56 -7.44
N ILE A 75 -48.57 28.06 -6.40
CA ILE A 75 -47.29 27.50 -5.96
C ILE A 75 -47.29 27.24 -4.46
N GLU A 76 -46.58 26.20 -4.04
CA GLU A 76 -46.33 25.88 -2.64
C GLU A 76 -45.24 26.81 -2.04
N VAL A 77 -45.63 28.01 -1.59
CA VAL A 77 -44.72 29.06 -1.08
C VAL A 77 -43.83 28.56 0.05
N HIS A 78 -44.33 27.70 0.93
CA HIS A 78 -43.55 27.13 2.02
C HIS A 78 -42.32 26.34 1.51
N LYS A 79 -42.41 25.62 0.39
CA LYS A 79 -41.26 24.90 -0.21
C LYS A 79 -40.22 25.87 -0.77
N ILE A 80 -40.69 26.95 -1.42
CA ILE A 80 -39.82 28.02 -1.93
C ILE A 80 -38.98 28.61 -0.80
N TRP A 81 -39.62 29.00 0.30
CA TRP A 81 -38.94 29.65 1.44
C TRP A 81 -37.97 28.71 2.16
N ILE A 82 -38.27 27.41 2.26
CA ILE A 82 -37.35 26.42 2.83
C ILE A 82 -36.08 26.31 1.98
N GLU A 83 -36.22 26.19 0.66
CA GLU A 83 -35.07 26.10 -0.25
C GLU A 83 -34.27 27.41 -0.29
N TRP A 84 -34.95 28.54 -0.39
CA TRP A 84 -34.32 29.86 -0.38
C TRP A 84 -33.53 30.10 0.92
N SER A 85 -34.10 29.73 2.07
CA SER A 85 -33.41 29.83 3.36
C SER A 85 -32.13 28.99 3.39
N HIS A 86 -32.16 27.80 2.81
CA HIS A 86 -30.97 26.96 2.66
C HIS A 86 -29.89 27.60 1.77
N ARG A 87 -30.28 28.12 0.59
CA ARG A 87 -29.37 28.81 -0.34
C ARG A 87 -28.75 30.06 0.30
N THR A 88 -29.54 30.85 1.01
CA THR A 88 -29.07 32.05 1.72
C THR A 88 -28.11 31.69 2.85
N LEU A 89 -28.43 30.67 3.65
CA LEU A 89 -27.51 30.19 4.69
C LEU A 89 -26.22 29.62 4.08
N ALA A 90 -26.26 28.98 2.91
CA ALA A 90 -25.08 28.52 2.20
C ALA A 90 -24.17 29.69 1.79
N ALA A 91 -24.75 30.76 1.22
CA ALA A 91 -24.01 31.97 0.88
C ALA A 91 -23.37 32.62 2.12
N ILE A 92 -24.15 32.76 3.22
CA ILE A 92 -23.66 33.28 4.51
C ILE A 92 -22.50 32.43 5.04
N THR A 93 -22.59 31.10 4.93
CA THR A 93 -21.56 30.16 5.40
C THR A 93 -20.30 30.19 4.53
N GLY A 94 -20.41 30.56 3.24
CA GLY A 94 -19.26 30.73 2.35
C GLY A 94 -18.32 31.85 2.79
N PHE A 95 -18.84 32.98 3.26
CA PHE A 95 -18.02 34.13 3.69
C PHE A 95 -16.97 33.81 4.77
N PRO A 96 -17.31 33.19 5.91
CA PRO A 96 -16.31 32.87 6.92
C PRO A 96 -15.31 31.79 6.45
N ILE A 97 -15.69 30.88 5.53
CA ILE A 97 -14.73 29.94 4.90
C ILE A 97 -13.71 30.70 4.04
N LEU A 98 -14.17 31.67 3.25
CA LEU A 98 -13.29 32.56 2.48
C LEU A 98 -12.37 33.36 3.41
N LEU A 99 -12.92 33.93 4.49
CA LEU A 99 -12.15 34.68 5.47
C LEU A 99 -11.08 33.82 6.15
N VAL A 100 -11.40 32.59 6.55
CA VAL A 100 -10.43 31.63 7.09
C VAL A 100 -9.28 31.40 6.09
N THR A 101 -9.61 31.24 4.81
CA THR A 101 -8.62 31.00 3.76
C THR A 101 -7.72 32.21 3.52
N ILE A 102 -8.30 33.41 3.43
CA ILE A 102 -7.56 34.66 3.26
C ILE A 102 -6.63 34.89 4.46
N LEU A 103 -7.12 34.72 5.68
CA LEU A 103 -6.29 34.87 6.89
C LEU A 103 -5.19 33.80 6.96
N ALA A 104 -5.47 32.57 6.51
CA ALA A 104 -4.47 31.51 6.44
C ALA A 104 -3.33 31.89 5.49
N TRP A 105 -3.64 32.35 4.27
CA TRP A 105 -2.65 32.75 3.27
C TRP A 105 -1.92 34.04 3.57
N TRP A 106 -2.58 35.02 4.20
CA TRP A 106 -1.97 36.31 4.48
C TRP A 106 -1.21 36.32 5.80
N LYS A 107 -1.89 35.98 6.90
CA LYS A 107 -1.35 36.10 8.26
C LYS A 107 -0.63 34.84 8.72
N TYR A 108 -1.12 33.66 8.36
CA TYR A 108 -0.61 32.38 8.87
C TYR A 108 0.17 31.56 7.83
N ARG A 109 0.70 32.21 6.78
CA ARG A 109 1.38 31.56 5.64
C ARG A 109 2.52 30.60 6.00
N LYS A 110 3.15 30.84 7.16
CA LYS A 110 4.27 30.02 7.67
C LYS A 110 3.79 28.68 8.25
N PHE A 111 2.51 28.55 8.59
CA PHE A 111 1.95 27.36 9.22
C PHE A 111 1.23 26.49 8.18
N SER A 112 1.96 25.53 7.60
CA SER A 112 1.43 24.61 6.58
C SER A 112 0.22 23.79 7.05
N LEU A 113 0.14 23.49 8.35
CA LEU A 113 -1.00 22.81 8.99
C LEU A 113 -2.29 23.64 9.01
N ILE A 114 -2.22 24.93 8.65
CA ILE A 114 -3.38 25.83 8.53
C ILE A 114 -3.60 26.20 7.07
N THR A 115 -2.53 26.56 6.34
CA THR A 115 -2.66 27.01 4.95
C THR A 115 -3.12 25.92 4.00
N VAL A 116 -2.61 24.69 4.15
CA VAL A 116 -2.98 23.58 3.26
C VAL A 116 -4.44 23.18 3.44
N PRO A 117 -4.94 22.88 4.66
CA PRO A 117 -6.36 22.57 4.85
C PRO A 117 -7.29 23.73 4.46
N ALA A 118 -6.91 24.99 4.71
CA ALA A 118 -7.72 26.13 4.28
C ALA A 118 -7.82 26.23 2.74
N THR A 119 -6.71 25.97 2.03
CA THR A 119 -6.70 25.91 0.56
C THR A 119 -7.59 24.77 0.04
N VAL A 120 -7.50 23.59 0.66
CA VAL A 120 -8.36 22.44 0.33
C VAL A 120 -9.83 22.78 0.56
N ALA A 121 -10.16 23.43 1.68
CA ALA A 121 -11.53 23.86 1.98
C ALA A 121 -12.07 24.85 0.93
N LEU A 122 -11.24 25.77 0.41
CA LEU A 122 -11.62 26.67 -0.68
C LEU A 122 -11.89 25.92 -2.00
N ILE A 123 -11.01 25.00 -2.39
CA ILE A 123 -11.19 24.20 -3.61
C ILE A 123 -12.49 23.38 -3.52
N LEU A 124 -12.72 22.75 -2.37
CA LEU A 124 -13.96 22.01 -2.12
C LEU A 124 -15.18 22.94 -2.10
N LEU A 125 -15.08 24.16 -1.59
CA LEU A 125 -16.17 25.14 -1.63
C LEU A 125 -16.53 25.54 -3.07
N ILE A 126 -15.54 25.74 -3.95
CA ILE A 126 -15.80 26.01 -5.37
C ILE A 126 -16.57 24.85 -6.00
N PHE A 127 -16.12 23.62 -5.74
CA PHE A 127 -16.80 22.42 -6.23
C PHE A 127 -18.22 22.28 -5.64
N GLN A 128 -18.41 22.62 -4.36
CA GLN A 128 -19.71 22.63 -3.69
C GLN A 128 -20.70 23.58 -4.36
N VAL A 129 -20.25 24.80 -4.72
CA VAL A 129 -21.10 25.79 -5.40
C VAL A 129 -21.53 25.29 -6.77
N VAL A 130 -20.60 24.72 -7.55
CA VAL A 130 -20.90 24.14 -8.86
C VAL A 130 -21.89 22.97 -8.74
N LEU A 131 -21.65 22.05 -7.81
CA LEU A 131 -22.57 20.94 -7.56
C LEU A 131 -23.94 21.43 -7.11
N GLY A 132 -24.02 22.47 -6.28
CA GLY A 132 -25.29 23.07 -5.84
C GLY A 132 -26.11 23.65 -7.01
N ALA A 133 -25.45 24.29 -7.98
CA ALA A 133 -26.13 24.74 -9.21
C ALA A 133 -26.61 23.53 -10.04
N ILE A 134 -25.77 22.51 -10.21
CA ILE A 134 -26.13 21.31 -10.98
C ILE A 134 -27.28 20.54 -10.31
N THR A 135 -27.35 20.47 -8.98
CA THR A 135 -28.45 19.78 -8.29
C THR A 135 -29.81 20.36 -8.63
N VAL A 136 -29.90 21.68 -8.83
CA VAL A 136 -31.13 22.37 -9.23
C VAL A 136 -31.40 22.14 -10.72
N LEU A 137 -30.40 22.42 -11.57
CA LEU A 137 -30.55 22.39 -13.03
C LEU A 137 -30.75 20.98 -13.63
N ARG A 138 -30.44 19.93 -12.88
CA ARG A 138 -30.60 18.53 -13.30
C ARG A 138 -31.72 17.80 -12.55
N GLU A 139 -32.55 18.52 -11.80
CA GLU A 139 -33.69 17.94 -11.09
C GLU A 139 -33.30 16.87 -10.05
N LEU A 140 -32.31 17.20 -9.20
CA LEU A 140 -31.89 16.39 -8.04
C LEU A 140 -31.45 14.93 -8.32
N PRO A 141 -30.55 14.64 -9.29
CA PRO A 141 -30.11 13.26 -9.50
C PRO A 141 -29.45 12.67 -8.24
N PRO A 142 -29.75 11.42 -7.84
CA PRO A 142 -29.28 10.84 -6.57
C PRO A 142 -27.75 10.86 -6.40
N GLU A 143 -27.01 10.67 -7.49
CA GLU A 143 -25.55 10.68 -7.53
C GLU A 143 -25.03 12.10 -7.25
N ILE A 144 -25.64 13.12 -7.84
CA ILE A 144 -25.23 14.52 -7.71
C ILE A 144 -25.54 15.02 -6.30
N VAL A 145 -26.74 14.75 -5.78
CA VAL A 145 -27.13 15.12 -4.41
C VAL A 145 -26.23 14.44 -3.37
N THR A 146 -25.90 13.16 -3.58
CA THR A 146 -24.98 12.43 -2.69
C THR A 146 -23.56 12.97 -2.77
N THR A 147 -23.09 13.34 -3.96
CA THR A 147 -21.78 13.99 -4.14
C THR A 147 -21.75 15.37 -3.50
N HIS A 148 -22.83 16.15 -3.62
CA HIS A 148 -22.96 17.46 -2.98
C HIS A 148 -22.90 17.35 -1.45
N LEU A 149 -23.59 16.37 -0.84
CA LEU A 149 -23.45 16.12 0.60
C LEU A 149 -22.03 15.66 0.98
N SER A 150 -21.46 14.74 0.20
CA SER A 150 -20.10 14.22 0.39
C SER A 150 -19.06 15.35 0.44
N THR A 151 -19.08 16.26 -0.54
CA THR A 151 -18.18 17.42 -0.59
C THR A 151 -18.39 18.35 0.62
N ALA A 152 -19.64 18.59 1.04
CA ALA A 152 -19.91 19.38 2.25
C ALA A 152 -19.29 18.75 3.52
N GLN A 153 -19.38 17.42 3.66
CA GLN A 153 -18.78 16.70 4.79
C GLN A 153 -17.25 16.75 4.77
N PHE A 154 -16.61 16.80 3.58
CA PHE A 154 -15.16 17.00 3.48
C PHE A 154 -14.73 18.42 3.83
N ILE A 155 -15.48 19.45 3.44
CA ILE A 155 -15.24 20.83 3.88
C ILE A 155 -15.31 20.87 5.41
N PHE A 156 -16.36 20.29 5.99
CA PHE A 156 -16.55 20.26 7.43
C PHE A 156 -15.40 19.54 8.16
N ALA A 157 -15.02 18.34 7.71
CA ALA A 157 -13.90 17.59 8.28
C ALA A 157 -12.57 18.34 8.19
N THR A 158 -12.33 19.06 7.08
CA THR A 158 -11.10 19.84 6.85
C THR A 158 -11.00 21.04 7.79
N LEU A 159 -12.09 21.77 7.99
CA LEU A 159 -12.15 22.88 8.94
C LEU A 159 -12.08 22.39 10.39
N LEU A 160 -12.71 21.24 10.69
CA LEU A 160 -12.65 20.60 12.01
C LEU A 160 -11.21 20.19 12.34
N PHE A 161 -10.48 19.61 11.38
CA PHE A 161 -9.07 19.26 11.54
C PHE A 161 -8.23 20.47 11.99
N MET A 162 -8.39 21.62 11.33
CA MET A 162 -7.70 22.85 11.75
C MET A 162 -8.11 23.28 13.16
N TYR A 163 -9.41 23.28 13.46
CA TYR A 163 -9.92 23.66 14.77
C TYR A 163 -9.38 22.75 15.90
N VAL A 164 -9.36 21.43 15.67
CA VAL A 164 -8.84 20.44 16.61
C VAL A 164 -7.36 20.67 16.89
N ILE A 165 -6.53 20.84 15.85
CA ILE A 165 -5.08 21.09 16.02
C ILE A 165 -4.82 22.37 16.80
N LEU A 166 -5.59 23.44 16.54
CA LEU A 166 -5.43 24.73 17.19
C LEU A 166 -5.88 24.76 18.65
N THR A 167 -6.81 23.89 19.03
CA THR A 167 -7.40 23.85 20.39
C THR A 167 -6.75 22.78 21.27
N ASN A 168 -6.17 21.73 20.68
CA ASN A 168 -5.60 20.62 21.43
C ASN A 168 -4.07 20.67 21.50
N LYS A 169 -3.55 21.14 22.63
CA LYS A 169 -2.11 21.06 22.92
C LYS A 169 -1.71 19.65 23.36
N ILE A 170 -1.01 18.89 22.52
CA ILE A 170 -0.58 17.53 22.87
C ILE A 170 0.82 17.56 23.48
N GLN A 171 1.00 16.76 24.54
CA GLN A 171 2.31 16.50 25.14
C GLN A 171 2.83 15.15 24.65
N PRO A 172 4.16 14.99 24.47
CA PRO A 172 4.75 13.71 24.12
C PRO A 172 4.42 12.63 25.16
N LEU A 173 3.99 11.46 24.68
CA LEU A 173 3.79 10.30 25.54
C LEU A 173 5.14 9.83 26.08
N LYS A 174 5.15 9.42 27.36
CA LYS A 174 6.35 8.90 28.04
C LYS A 174 6.29 7.38 28.23
N ASP A 175 5.10 6.83 28.40
CA ASP A 175 4.89 5.40 28.62
C ASP A 175 4.98 4.61 27.30
N LYS A 176 5.98 3.73 27.20
CA LYS A 176 6.24 2.89 26.02
C LYS A 176 5.06 1.95 25.71
N LEU A 177 4.40 1.39 26.74
CA LEU A 177 3.25 0.49 26.56
C LEU A 177 2.07 1.21 25.90
N ILE A 178 1.91 2.51 26.18
CA ILE A 178 0.89 3.34 25.55
C ILE A 178 1.33 3.75 24.13
N ILE A 179 2.59 4.13 23.94
CA ILE A 179 3.14 4.49 22.61
C ILE A 179 2.92 3.35 21.61
N ASP A 180 3.18 2.10 22.00
CA ASP A 180 3.04 0.93 21.13
C ASP A 180 1.58 0.66 20.72
N LYS A 181 0.60 1.22 21.45
CA LYS A 181 -0.84 1.10 21.13
C LYS A 181 -1.34 2.17 20.15
N ILE A 182 -0.65 3.32 20.04
CA ILE A 182 -1.10 4.45 19.21
C ILE A 182 -1.20 4.09 17.71
N PRO A 183 -0.27 3.34 17.08
CA PRO A 183 -0.40 2.99 15.67
C PRO A 183 -1.64 2.15 15.38
N ASN A 184 -1.98 1.23 16.28
CA ASN A 184 -3.18 0.40 16.15
C ASN A 184 -4.46 1.20 16.34
N LEU A 185 -4.49 2.10 17.34
CA LEU A 185 -5.61 3.03 17.49
C LEU A 185 -5.76 3.89 16.22
N LEU A 186 -4.66 4.43 15.67
CA LEU A 186 -4.69 5.25 14.46
C LEU A 186 -5.28 4.47 13.28
N ARG A 187 -4.82 3.24 13.05
CA ARG A 187 -5.34 2.36 12.00
C ARG A 187 -6.85 2.15 12.14
N TRP A 188 -7.33 1.84 13.34
CA TRP A 188 -8.75 1.64 13.59
C TRP A 188 -9.56 2.94 13.53
N SER A 189 -9.00 4.09 13.92
CA SER A 189 -9.64 5.39 13.73
C SER A 189 -9.79 5.75 12.26
N ILE A 190 -8.81 5.41 11.40
CA ILE A 190 -8.93 5.57 9.94
C ILE A 190 -10.06 4.70 9.40
N ILE A 191 -10.07 3.41 9.75
CA ILE A 191 -11.10 2.47 9.29
C ILE A 191 -12.50 2.89 9.80
N GLY A 192 -12.61 3.29 11.06
CA GLY A 192 -13.86 3.74 11.66
C GLY A 192 -14.40 5.01 11.01
N ALA A 193 -13.54 6.02 10.80
CA ALA A 193 -13.92 7.23 10.08
C ALA A 193 -14.40 6.90 8.66
N ALA A 194 -13.60 6.13 7.88
CA ALA A 194 -13.98 5.73 6.52
C ALA A 194 -15.32 4.98 6.49
N SER A 195 -15.56 4.09 7.45
CA SER A 195 -16.81 3.34 7.54
C SER A 195 -18.00 4.24 7.89
N SER A 196 -17.82 5.19 8.80
CA SER A 196 -18.84 6.21 9.11
C SER A 196 -19.20 7.05 7.87
N PHE A 197 -18.21 7.40 7.05
CA PHE A 197 -18.43 8.12 5.81
C PHE A 197 -19.18 7.28 4.77
N ILE A 198 -18.80 6.02 4.58
CA ILE A 198 -19.47 5.08 3.66
C ILE A 198 -20.95 4.89 4.06
N ILE A 199 -21.23 4.76 5.37
CA ILE A 199 -22.61 4.70 5.88
C ILE A 199 -23.36 5.99 5.54
N LEU A 200 -22.75 7.16 5.77
CA LEU A 200 -23.39 8.46 5.51
C LEU A 200 -23.76 8.61 4.02
N ILE A 201 -22.83 8.33 3.10
CA ILE A 201 -23.09 8.46 1.66
C ILE A 201 -24.07 7.40 1.14
N SER A 202 -24.01 6.16 1.64
CA SER A 202 -24.97 5.12 1.25
C SER A 202 -26.37 5.47 1.71
N GLY A 203 -26.54 6.01 2.92
CA GLY A 203 -27.82 6.50 3.42
C GLY A 203 -28.35 7.67 2.59
N SER A 204 -27.48 8.61 2.20
CA SER A 204 -27.86 9.67 1.27
C SER A 204 -28.33 9.12 -0.07
N TYR A 205 -27.63 8.15 -0.65
CA TYR A 205 -28.02 7.58 -1.94
C TYR A 205 -29.37 6.87 -1.86
N VAL A 206 -29.62 6.09 -0.80
CA VAL A 206 -30.91 5.41 -0.53
C VAL A 206 -32.07 6.40 -0.54
N VAL A 207 -31.94 7.56 0.13
CA VAL A 207 -33.01 8.57 0.14
C VAL A 207 -33.19 9.20 -1.25
N GLY A 208 -32.10 9.38 -2.02
CA GLY A 208 -32.14 10.06 -3.33
C GLY A 208 -32.78 9.19 -4.39
N ALA A 209 -32.48 7.90 -4.36
CA ALA A 209 -33.08 6.91 -5.24
C ALA A 209 -34.54 6.53 -4.86
N GLY A 210 -35.16 7.23 -3.91
CA GLY A 210 -36.53 6.97 -3.45
C GLY A 210 -36.70 5.73 -2.57
N ALA A 211 -35.61 5.07 -2.14
CA ALA A 211 -35.66 3.85 -1.33
C ALA A 211 -35.77 4.10 0.20
N GLY A 212 -35.84 5.37 0.63
CA GLY A 212 -35.80 5.74 2.05
C GLY A 212 -36.89 5.10 2.93
N THR A 213 -38.07 4.84 2.37
CA THR A 213 -39.23 4.29 3.10
C THR A 213 -39.62 2.88 2.62
N SER A 214 -38.86 2.28 1.70
CA SER A 214 -39.24 1.02 1.04
C SER A 214 -39.26 -0.21 1.96
N CYS A 215 -38.67 -0.12 3.15
CA CYS A 215 -38.65 -1.19 4.15
C CYS A 215 -39.21 -0.69 5.48
N PRO A 216 -40.52 -0.84 5.74
CA PRO A 216 -41.21 -0.26 6.90
C PRO A 216 -40.94 -0.99 8.21
N ASN A 217 -40.46 -2.24 8.17
CA ASN A 217 -40.10 -2.99 9.37
C ASN A 217 -38.61 -2.85 9.70
N TRP A 218 -38.25 -3.16 10.95
CA TRP A 218 -36.88 -3.23 11.43
C TRP A 218 -36.74 -4.49 12.32
N PRO A 219 -35.67 -5.30 12.17
CA PRO A 219 -34.51 -5.11 11.30
C PRO A 219 -34.70 -5.61 9.85
N LEU A 220 -35.74 -6.39 9.58
CA LEU A 220 -36.04 -6.99 8.27
C LEU A 220 -36.89 -6.06 7.38
N CYS A 221 -37.04 -6.39 6.09
CA CYS A 221 -37.94 -5.71 5.16
C CYS A 221 -39.23 -6.53 5.02
N ASP A 222 -40.40 -5.95 5.35
CA ASP A 222 -41.71 -6.61 5.33
C ASP A 222 -41.76 -7.96 6.09
N ASN A 223 -40.99 -8.09 7.18
CA ASN A 223 -40.82 -9.33 7.96
C ASN A 223 -40.29 -10.54 7.16
N THR A 224 -39.74 -10.31 5.96
CA THR A 224 -39.09 -11.35 5.14
C THR A 224 -37.58 -11.25 5.25
N LEU A 225 -36.90 -12.39 5.10
CA LEU A 225 -35.43 -12.43 5.11
C LEU A 225 -34.82 -11.81 3.83
N LEU A 226 -35.51 -11.96 2.69
CA LEU A 226 -35.04 -11.51 1.39
C LEU A 226 -36.06 -10.54 0.77
N PRO A 227 -35.64 -9.33 0.36
CA PRO A 227 -36.49 -8.37 -0.33
C PRO A 227 -37.10 -8.90 -1.62
N GLN A 228 -38.31 -8.43 -1.93
CA GLN A 228 -39.05 -8.83 -3.14
C GLN A 228 -38.87 -7.83 -4.28
N LEU A 229 -38.64 -6.56 -3.96
CA LEU A 229 -38.48 -5.48 -4.94
C LEU A 229 -37.03 -4.99 -5.04
N ASN A 230 -36.60 -4.58 -6.22
CA ASN A 230 -35.26 -4.04 -6.45
C ASN A 230 -34.96 -2.81 -5.57
N ILE A 231 -35.95 -1.96 -5.31
CA ILE A 231 -35.78 -0.78 -4.47
C ILE A 231 -35.56 -1.13 -2.99
N GLN A 232 -36.15 -2.24 -2.52
CA GLN A 232 -35.94 -2.74 -1.17
C GLN A 232 -34.54 -3.32 -0.99
N TRP A 233 -33.96 -3.93 -2.04
CA TRP A 233 -32.57 -4.37 -2.02
C TRP A 233 -31.59 -3.22 -1.79
N LEU A 234 -31.86 -2.04 -2.36
CA LEU A 234 -31.04 -0.85 -2.14
C LEU A 234 -31.06 -0.42 -0.66
N HIS A 235 -32.24 -0.40 -0.03
CA HIS A 235 -32.38 -0.09 1.40
C HIS A 235 -31.69 -1.16 2.28
N MET A 236 -31.92 -2.45 1.99
CA MET A 236 -31.31 -3.54 2.77
C MET A 236 -29.79 -3.58 2.64
N PHE A 237 -29.24 -3.26 1.47
CA PHE A 237 -27.81 -3.11 1.28
C PHE A 237 -27.22 -2.05 2.24
N HIS A 238 -27.87 -0.89 2.36
CA HIS A 238 -27.46 0.11 3.33
C HIS A 238 -27.51 -0.42 4.78
N ARG A 239 -28.53 -1.19 5.17
CA ARG A 239 -28.59 -1.82 6.51
C ARG A 239 -27.42 -2.78 6.76
N VAL A 240 -27.02 -3.57 5.76
CA VAL A 240 -25.83 -4.44 5.85
C VAL A 240 -24.55 -3.60 6.03
N VAL A 241 -24.40 -2.54 5.24
CA VAL A 241 -23.28 -1.58 5.39
C VAL A 241 -23.26 -0.96 6.78
N VAL A 242 -24.43 -0.64 7.36
CA VAL A 242 -24.56 -0.13 8.73
C VAL A 242 -24.10 -1.15 9.77
N VAL A 243 -24.46 -2.42 9.65
CA VAL A 243 -24.04 -3.48 10.60
C VAL A 243 -22.51 -3.61 10.60
N VAL A 244 -21.91 -3.77 9.42
CA VAL A 244 -20.45 -3.90 9.29
C VAL A 244 -19.75 -2.63 9.78
N GLY A 245 -20.24 -1.47 9.36
CA GLY A 245 -19.65 -0.19 9.75
C GLY A 245 -19.77 0.07 11.25
N THR A 246 -20.88 -0.29 11.90
CA THR A 246 -21.07 -0.16 13.37
C THR A 246 -19.98 -0.91 14.14
N ILE A 247 -19.67 -2.14 13.73
CA ILE A 247 -18.60 -2.94 14.36
C ILE A 247 -17.26 -2.21 14.22
N THR A 248 -16.93 -1.77 13.00
CA THR A 248 -15.65 -1.09 12.75
C THR A 248 -15.51 0.27 13.43
N ILE A 249 -16.61 1.01 13.62
CA ILE A 249 -16.64 2.30 14.34
C ILE A 249 -16.51 2.08 15.85
N ALA A 250 -17.05 0.98 16.40
CA ALA A 250 -16.95 0.67 17.82
C ALA A 250 -15.53 0.29 18.28
N ILE A 251 -14.72 -0.33 17.41
CA ILE A 251 -13.35 -0.75 17.73
C ILE A 251 -12.47 0.42 18.22
N PRO A 252 -12.30 1.55 17.49
CA PRO A 252 -11.48 2.66 17.97
C PRO A 252 -12.01 3.29 19.27
N VAL A 253 -13.32 3.22 19.56
CA VAL A 253 -13.90 3.64 20.86
C VAL A 253 -13.36 2.79 22.00
N ILE A 254 -13.36 1.46 21.82
CA ILE A 254 -12.84 0.52 22.83
C ILE A 254 -11.33 0.75 23.05
N TYR A 255 -10.57 0.95 21.97
CA TYR A 255 -9.14 1.25 22.08
C TYR A 255 -8.87 2.58 22.79
N ALA A 256 -9.63 3.64 22.44
CA ALA A 256 -9.53 4.95 23.07
C ALA A 256 -9.81 4.87 24.58
N TYR A 257 -10.85 4.15 24.98
CA TYR A 257 -11.18 3.90 26.38
C TYR A 257 -10.05 3.15 27.11
N LYS A 258 -9.51 2.09 26.52
CA LYS A 258 -8.41 1.29 27.10
C LYS A 258 -7.09 2.06 27.24
N ILE A 259 -6.83 3.06 26.39
CA ILE A 259 -5.63 3.90 26.48
C ILE A 259 -5.74 4.89 27.67
N ASN A 260 -6.96 5.25 28.07
CA ASN A 260 -7.26 6.06 29.25
C ASN A 260 -6.48 7.39 29.32
N ILE A 261 -6.31 8.04 28.17
CA ILE A 261 -5.77 9.40 28.09
C ILE A 261 -6.94 10.33 27.81
N PRO A 262 -7.29 11.29 28.69
CA PRO A 262 -8.49 12.12 28.54
C PRO A 262 -8.67 12.74 27.15
N LYS A 263 -7.58 13.19 26.52
CA LYS A 263 -7.61 13.77 25.17
C LYS A 263 -7.97 12.79 24.05
N ILE A 264 -7.72 11.49 24.25
CA ILE A 264 -8.09 10.41 23.34
C ILE A 264 -9.44 9.79 23.75
N THR A 265 -9.64 9.57 25.05
CA THR A 265 -10.86 8.97 25.59
C THR A 265 -12.09 9.83 25.33
N PHE A 266 -12.01 11.16 25.51
CA PHE A 266 -13.14 12.06 25.27
C PHE A 266 -13.69 11.99 23.84
N PRO A 267 -12.90 12.18 22.76
CA PRO A 267 -13.42 12.03 21.41
C PRO A 267 -13.86 10.58 21.11
N GLY A 268 -13.22 9.57 21.71
CA GLY A 268 -13.71 8.18 21.64
C GLY A 268 -15.11 8.01 22.22
N LEU A 269 -15.39 8.59 23.39
CA LEU A 269 -16.72 8.58 23.99
C LEU A 269 -17.74 9.33 23.14
N LEU A 270 -17.38 10.48 22.54
CA LEU A 270 -18.26 11.18 21.60
C LEU A 270 -18.67 10.29 20.42
N VAL A 271 -17.72 9.56 19.82
CA VAL A 271 -18.02 8.59 18.76
C VAL A 271 -19.00 7.53 19.25
N GLY A 272 -18.74 6.95 20.43
CA GLY A 272 -19.65 5.96 21.03
C GLY A 272 -21.05 6.49 21.28
N THR A 273 -21.17 7.70 21.85
CA THR A 273 -22.46 8.35 22.12
C THR A 273 -23.25 8.62 20.84
N PHE A 274 -22.62 9.21 19.82
CA PHE A 274 -23.30 9.47 18.54
C PHE A 274 -23.64 8.17 17.79
N LEU A 275 -22.82 7.13 17.91
CA LEU A 275 -23.11 5.82 17.32
C LEU A 275 -24.38 5.21 17.93
N LEU A 276 -24.49 5.21 19.26
CA LEU A 276 -25.68 4.72 19.96
C LEU A 276 -26.93 5.55 19.61
N ALA A 277 -26.79 6.87 19.58
CA ALA A 277 -27.88 7.76 19.18
C ALA A 277 -28.31 7.49 17.72
N GLN A 278 -27.36 7.24 16.81
CA GLN A 278 -27.65 6.96 15.41
C GLN A 278 -28.38 5.64 15.21
N ILE A 279 -28.00 4.59 15.94
CA ILE A 279 -28.71 3.30 15.93
C ILE A 279 -30.15 3.48 16.43
N PHE A 280 -30.32 4.21 17.54
CA PHE A 280 -31.64 4.46 18.12
C PHE A 280 -32.55 5.26 17.17
N ILE A 281 -32.07 6.39 16.63
CA ILE A 281 -32.84 7.18 15.67
C ILE A 281 -33.07 6.40 14.35
N GLY A 282 -32.12 5.57 13.92
CA GLY A 282 -32.28 4.69 12.77
C GLY A 282 -33.42 3.69 12.94
N ALA A 283 -33.59 3.12 14.13
CA ALA A 283 -34.72 2.23 14.45
C ALA A 283 -36.06 3.00 14.62
N LEU A 284 -36.01 4.24 15.14
CA LEU A 284 -37.21 5.07 15.29
C LEU A 284 -37.80 5.55 13.96
N ASN A 285 -37.01 5.64 12.89
CA ASN A 285 -37.52 6.02 11.57
C ASN A 285 -38.66 5.09 11.10
N PRO A 286 -38.46 3.78 10.89
CA PRO A 286 -39.55 2.87 10.52
C PRO A 286 -40.64 2.81 11.60
N ALA A 287 -40.28 2.80 12.90
CA ALA A 287 -41.24 2.70 14.00
C ALA A 287 -42.20 3.89 14.11
N SER A 288 -41.81 5.06 13.61
CA SER A 288 -42.63 6.28 13.58
C SER A 288 -43.34 6.51 12.25
N GLY A 289 -43.29 5.55 11.32
CA GLY A 289 -43.80 5.76 9.96
C GLY A 289 -42.98 6.78 9.16
N PHE A 290 -41.67 6.86 9.42
CA PHE A 290 -40.71 7.76 8.76
C PHE A 290 -41.03 9.25 8.96
N HIS A 291 -41.46 9.62 10.16
CA HIS A 291 -41.79 11.01 10.49
C HIS A 291 -40.62 11.96 10.16
N PRO A 292 -40.88 13.13 9.53
CA PRO A 292 -39.83 14.05 9.05
C PRO A 292 -38.74 14.38 10.05
N VAL A 293 -39.11 14.61 11.31
CA VAL A 293 -38.17 14.95 12.40
C VAL A 293 -37.11 13.86 12.59
N PHE A 294 -37.49 12.58 12.61
CA PHE A 294 -36.52 11.49 12.81
C PHE A 294 -35.63 11.28 11.59
N ARG A 295 -36.11 11.59 10.37
CA ARG A 295 -35.30 11.56 9.15
C ARG A 295 -34.23 12.65 9.16
N VAL A 296 -34.60 13.87 9.54
CA VAL A 296 -33.66 15.00 9.69
C VAL A 296 -32.65 14.71 10.80
N LEU A 297 -33.11 14.26 11.97
CA LEU A 297 -32.22 13.88 13.07
C LEU A 297 -31.25 12.78 12.67
N HIS A 298 -31.67 11.80 11.87
CA HIS A 298 -30.81 10.72 11.40
C HIS A 298 -29.65 11.23 10.54
N LEU A 299 -29.88 12.22 9.67
CA LEU A 299 -28.81 12.84 8.88
C LEU A 299 -27.88 13.72 9.74
N SER A 300 -28.46 14.53 10.64
CA SER A 300 -27.68 15.41 11.52
C SER A 300 -26.79 14.61 12.47
N LEU A 301 -27.30 13.51 13.03
CA LEU A 301 -26.52 12.60 13.87
C LEU A 301 -25.48 11.79 13.09
N ALA A 302 -25.78 11.35 11.86
CA ALA A 302 -24.78 10.74 10.98
C ALA A 302 -23.60 11.71 10.74
N SER A 303 -23.90 12.98 10.49
CA SER A 303 -22.89 14.02 10.31
C SER A 303 -22.09 14.24 11.60
N ALA A 304 -22.75 14.29 12.76
CA ALA A 304 -22.08 14.41 14.06
C ALA A 304 -21.16 13.21 14.37
N LEU A 305 -21.60 11.99 14.06
CA LEU A 305 -20.81 10.77 14.22
C LEU A 305 -19.55 10.77 13.32
N TRP A 306 -19.70 11.19 12.07
CA TRP A 306 -18.58 11.36 11.13
C TRP A 306 -17.56 12.35 11.69
N LEU A 307 -18.00 13.51 12.17
CA LEU A 307 -17.14 14.54 12.73
C LEU A 307 -16.46 14.11 14.03
N ALA A 308 -17.17 13.41 14.92
CA ALA A 308 -16.57 12.82 16.12
C ALA A 308 -15.48 11.80 15.76
N SER A 309 -15.70 11.01 14.70
CA SER A 309 -14.72 10.04 14.19
C SER A 309 -13.48 10.75 13.63
N MET A 310 -13.68 11.85 12.88
CA MET A 310 -12.60 12.70 12.39
C MET A 310 -11.85 13.41 13.52
N TYR A 311 -12.53 13.80 14.60
CA TYR A 311 -11.88 14.36 15.79
C TYR A 311 -10.96 13.34 16.46
N LEU A 312 -11.45 12.12 16.72
CA LEU A 312 -10.64 11.04 17.28
C LEU A 312 -9.44 10.70 16.38
N LEU A 313 -9.68 10.61 15.07
CA LEU A 313 -8.62 10.36 14.08
C LEU A 313 -7.54 11.45 14.12
N THR A 314 -7.95 12.73 14.14
CA THR A 314 -7.02 13.87 14.16
C THR A 314 -6.17 13.84 15.43
N ILE A 315 -6.77 13.66 16.61
CA ILE A 315 -6.01 13.57 17.87
C ILE A 315 -5.03 12.41 17.86
N THR A 316 -5.49 11.23 17.42
CA THR A 316 -4.62 10.04 17.38
C THR A 316 -3.47 10.23 16.41
N TRP A 317 -3.73 10.83 15.25
CA TRP A 317 -2.70 11.19 14.27
C TRP A 317 -1.69 12.18 14.85
N MET A 318 -2.15 13.19 15.60
CA MET A 318 -1.24 14.14 16.25
C MET A 318 -0.33 13.43 17.25
N TYR A 319 -0.86 12.50 18.07
CA TYR A 319 -0.06 11.69 18.98
C TYR A 319 0.97 10.82 18.21
N GLN A 320 0.56 10.13 17.14
CA GLN A 320 1.45 9.31 16.31
C GLN A 320 2.57 10.14 15.67
N LYS A 321 2.24 11.34 15.17
CA LYS A 321 3.23 12.21 14.53
C LYS A 321 4.22 12.75 15.54
N GLN A 322 3.76 13.11 16.74
CA GLN A 322 4.62 13.55 17.83
C GLN A 322 5.54 12.43 18.35
N THR A 323 5.11 11.16 18.31
CA THR A 323 5.96 10.01 18.66
C THR A 323 6.97 9.67 17.56
N ASN A 324 6.59 9.75 16.28
CA ASN A 324 7.47 9.47 15.13
C ASN A 324 8.59 10.49 14.95
N LEU A 325 8.43 11.73 15.42
CA LEU A 325 9.51 12.75 15.38
C LEU A 325 10.74 12.37 16.23
N LYS A 326 10.65 11.34 17.09
CA LYS A 326 11.84 10.75 17.75
C LYS A 326 12.65 9.83 16.83
N SER A 327 12.11 9.36 15.71
CA SER A 327 12.89 8.69 14.66
C SER A 327 13.13 9.69 13.53
N GLU A 328 14.33 10.26 13.44
CA GLU A 328 14.69 11.07 12.27
C GLU A 328 14.47 10.23 11.00
N PHE A 329 13.55 10.69 10.14
CA PHE A 329 13.37 10.12 8.82
C PHE A 329 14.60 10.46 7.99
N ASN A 330 15.54 9.52 7.90
CA ASN A 330 16.71 9.65 7.07
C ASN A 330 16.43 9.00 5.72
N LEU A 331 16.13 9.82 4.69
CA LEU A 331 15.86 9.34 3.33
C LEU A 331 17.04 8.53 2.77
N ILE A 332 18.28 8.89 3.12
CA ILE A 332 19.48 8.16 2.70
C ILE A 332 19.48 6.76 3.33
N GLN A 333 19.14 6.65 4.62
CA GLN A 333 19.01 5.36 5.28
C GLN A 333 17.89 4.52 4.65
N LEU A 334 16.74 5.12 4.37
CA LEU A 334 15.62 4.42 3.73
C LEU A 334 16.01 3.86 2.37
N LEU A 335 16.62 4.69 1.50
CA LEU A 335 17.09 4.25 0.19
C LEU A 335 18.16 3.17 0.31
N SER A 336 19.09 3.31 1.26
CA SER A 336 20.10 2.30 1.57
C SER A 336 19.47 0.97 1.98
N ASP A 337 18.44 0.99 2.82
CA ASP A 337 17.77 -0.22 3.30
C ASP A 337 17.04 -0.96 2.17
N TYR A 338 16.38 -0.25 1.24
CA TYR A 338 15.76 -0.88 0.06
C TYR A 338 16.78 -1.34 -0.99
N PHE A 339 17.91 -0.64 -1.11
CA PHE A 339 19.02 -1.06 -1.96
C PHE A 339 19.67 -2.35 -1.42
N GLU A 340 19.89 -2.44 -0.11
CA GLU A 340 20.36 -3.65 0.57
C GLU A 340 19.38 -4.81 0.41
N LEU A 341 18.06 -4.54 0.52
CA LEU A 341 16.99 -5.52 0.33
C LEU A 341 17.03 -6.17 -1.07
N SER A 342 17.43 -5.40 -2.08
CA SER A 342 17.50 -5.82 -3.48
C SER A 342 18.71 -6.72 -3.80
N LYS A 343 19.77 -6.67 -2.98
CA LYS A 343 21.03 -7.45 -3.14
C LYS A 343 21.68 -7.33 -4.53
N PRO A 344 22.01 -6.11 -5.01
CA PRO A 344 22.47 -5.86 -6.38
C PRO A 344 23.75 -6.62 -6.76
N LEU A 345 24.69 -6.79 -5.83
CA LEU A 345 25.94 -7.52 -6.11
C LEU A 345 25.70 -9.01 -6.45
N ILE A 346 24.66 -9.63 -5.88
CA ILE A 346 24.30 -11.02 -6.17
C ILE A 346 23.62 -11.12 -7.55
N ILE A 347 22.93 -10.06 -7.96
CA ILE A 347 22.20 -9.98 -9.23
C ILE A 347 23.17 -9.93 -10.43
N LEU A 348 24.36 -9.34 -10.29
CA LEU A 348 25.30 -9.14 -11.40
C LEU A 348 25.62 -10.42 -12.19
N LEU A 349 25.87 -11.53 -11.50
CA LEU A 349 26.22 -12.80 -12.18
C LEU A 349 25.01 -13.43 -12.89
N LEU A 350 23.79 -13.22 -12.36
CA LEU A 350 22.53 -13.63 -13.01
C LEU A 350 22.27 -12.81 -14.28
N LEU A 351 22.59 -11.51 -14.25
CA LEU A 351 22.49 -10.63 -15.41
C LEU A 351 23.50 -10.99 -16.49
N LEU A 352 24.74 -11.31 -16.09
CA LEU A 352 25.78 -11.78 -17.00
C LEU A 352 25.38 -13.09 -17.69
N SER A 353 24.73 -14.00 -16.97
CA SER A 353 24.28 -15.28 -17.55
C SER A 353 23.10 -15.09 -18.50
N ALA A 354 22.16 -14.18 -18.20
CA ALA A 354 21.13 -13.76 -19.15
C ALA A 354 21.74 -13.15 -20.42
N LEU A 355 22.68 -12.22 -20.28
CA LEU A 355 23.39 -11.60 -21.41
C LEU A 355 24.11 -12.64 -22.27
N THR A 356 24.75 -13.63 -21.64
CA THR A 356 25.39 -14.74 -22.35
C THR A 356 24.38 -15.53 -23.19
N GLY A 357 23.20 -15.81 -22.63
CA GLY A 357 22.08 -16.43 -23.35
C GLY A 357 21.58 -15.58 -24.53
N MET A 358 21.59 -14.25 -24.42
CA MET A 358 21.22 -13.36 -25.52
C MET A 358 22.26 -13.35 -26.64
N ILE A 359 23.56 -13.26 -26.30
CA ILE A 359 24.64 -13.17 -27.29
C ILE A 359 24.75 -14.45 -28.10
N ILE A 360 24.67 -15.62 -27.45
CA ILE A 360 24.72 -16.90 -28.17
C ILE A 360 23.47 -17.14 -29.03
N ALA A 361 22.33 -16.57 -28.63
CA ALA A 361 21.09 -16.63 -29.40
C ALA A 361 21.13 -15.74 -30.65
N GLU A 362 21.71 -14.54 -30.54
CA GLU A 362 21.90 -13.61 -31.67
C GLU A 362 23.03 -14.04 -32.61
N GLN A 363 24.02 -14.79 -32.09
CA GLN A 363 25.32 -15.02 -32.76
C GLN A 363 26.08 -13.71 -32.99
N GLY A 364 26.00 -12.82 -32.00
CA GLY A 364 26.50 -11.46 -32.09
C GLY A 364 25.99 -10.61 -30.92
N LEU A 365 26.10 -9.29 -31.03
CA LEU A 365 25.52 -8.37 -30.05
C LEU A 365 24.07 -8.04 -30.43
N PRO A 366 23.08 -8.39 -29.58
CA PRO A 366 21.70 -7.97 -29.80
C PRO A 366 21.57 -6.44 -29.74
N GLN A 367 20.41 -5.94 -30.17
CA GLN A 367 20.14 -4.50 -30.09
C GLN A 367 20.26 -3.99 -28.65
N ILE A 368 20.94 -2.85 -28.47
CA ILE A 368 21.26 -2.27 -27.14
C ILE A 368 20.00 -2.07 -26.30
N HIS A 369 18.90 -1.65 -26.92
CA HIS A 369 17.63 -1.43 -26.22
C HIS A 369 17.09 -2.75 -25.63
N LEU A 370 17.16 -3.86 -26.38
CA LEU A 370 16.73 -5.18 -25.93
C LEU A 370 17.62 -5.67 -24.77
N ILE A 371 18.94 -5.51 -24.90
CA ILE A 371 19.88 -5.81 -23.81
C ILE A 371 19.52 -5.02 -22.55
N ALA A 372 19.38 -3.69 -22.67
CA ALA A 372 19.03 -2.84 -21.55
C ALA A 372 17.71 -3.25 -20.89
N THR A 373 16.67 -3.55 -21.68
CA THR A 373 15.38 -4.01 -21.16
C THR A 373 15.49 -5.33 -20.42
N VAL A 374 16.16 -6.35 -20.98
CA VAL A 374 16.33 -7.66 -20.34
C VAL A 374 17.13 -7.53 -19.05
N LEU A 375 18.20 -6.74 -19.03
CA LEU A 375 19.03 -6.56 -17.84
C LEU A 375 18.29 -5.79 -16.74
N VAL A 376 17.59 -4.71 -17.08
CA VAL A 376 16.80 -3.93 -16.11
C VAL A 376 15.63 -4.74 -15.59
N ALA A 377 14.83 -5.35 -16.47
CA ALA A 377 13.68 -6.16 -16.06
C ALA A 377 14.13 -7.38 -15.24
N GLY A 378 15.19 -8.09 -15.66
CA GLY A 378 15.78 -9.21 -14.92
C GLY A 378 16.32 -8.79 -13.55
N ALA A 379 16.91 -7.59 -13.43
CA ALA A 379 17.35 -7.04 -12.16
C ALA A 379 16.16 -6.74 -11.23
N LEU A 380 15.07 -6.18 -11.76
CA LEU A 380 13.84 -5.92 -11.00
C LEU A 380 13.19 -7.22 -10.49
N ALA A 381 13.07 -8.25 -11.34
CA ALA A 381 12.56 -9.56 -10.92
C ALA A 381 13.43 -10.18 -9.82
N SER A 382 14.76 -10.17 -10.00
CA SER A 382 15.70 -10.72 -9.02
C SER A 382 15.68 -9.94 -7.70
N ALA A 383 15.63 -8.61 -7.76
CA ALA A 383 15.50 -7.74 -6.59
C ALA A 383 14.17 -7.98 -5.86
N GLY A 384 13.07 -8.16 -6.60
CA GLY A 384 11.78 -8.46 -6.03
C GLY A 384 11.73 -9.85 -5.38
N ALA A 385 12.31 -10.86 -6.02
CA ALA A 385 12.46 -12.20 -5.48
C ALA A 385 13.32 -12.20 -4.19
N ASN A 386 14.40 -11.42 -4.17
CA ASN A 386 15.22 -11.20 -2.97
C ASN A 386 14.41 -10.52 -1.85
N ALA A 387 13.63 -9.49 -2.14
CA ALA A 387 12.81 -8.81 -1.14
C ALA A 387 11.76 -9.74 -0.51
N ILE A 388 11.07 -10.55 -1.34
CA ILE A 388 10.13 -11.58 -0.86
C ILE A 388 10.88 -12.65 -0.03
N ASN A 389 12.06 -13.08 -0.47
CA ASN A 389 12.88 -14.03 0.29
C ASN A 389 13.25 -13.49 1.68
N ASN A 390 13.68 -12.22 1.79
CA ASN A 390 13.95 -11.58 3.09
C ASN A 390 12.69 -11.50 3.97
N PHE A 391 11.50 -11.28 3.37
CA PHE A 391 10.23 -11.33 4.11
C PHE A 391 9.95 -12.74 4.65
N MET A 392 10.13 -13.77 3.82
CA MET A 392 9.84 -15.17 4.19
C MET A 392 10.87 -15.74 5.17
N ASP A 393 12.13 -15.34 5.07
CA ASP A 393 13.23 -15.80 5.92
C ASP A 393 13.40 -14.99 7.22
N ARG A 394 12.49 -14.04 7.50
CA ARG A 394 12.61 -13.12 8.66
C ARG A 394 12.75 -13.82 10.01
N ASP A 395 12.23 -15.02 10.16
CA ASP A 395 12.32 -15.85 11.36
C ASP A 395 13.74 -16.42 11.52
N ILE A 396 14.27 -17.06 10.48
CA ILE A 396 15.60 -17.69 10.50
C ILE A 396 16.74 -16.66 10.38
N ASP A 397 16.51 -15.54 9.70
CA ASP A 397 17.53 -14.51 9.51
C ASP A 397 17.93 -13.86 10.85
N THR A 398 17.03 -13.83 11.85
CA THR A 398 17.30 -13.23 13.18
C THR A 398 18.28 -14.02 14.03
N VAL A 399 18.42 -15.33 13.79
CA VAL A 399 19.28 -16.24 14.58
C VAL A 399 20.61 -16.54 13.89
N MET A 400 20.81 -16.11 12.64
CA MET A 400 22.03 -16.30 11.87
C MET A 400 22.94 -15.07 11.96
N SER A 401 24.23 -15.30 12.26
CA SER A 401 25.18 -14.21 12.54
C SER A 401 25.33 -13.20 11.40
N ARG A 402 25.31 -13.69 10.16
CA ARG A 402 25.46 -12.90 8.92
C ARG A 402 24.23 -12.09 8.54
N THR A 403 23.03 -12.55 8.91
CA THR A 403 21.77 -12.04 8.33
C THR A 403 20.88 -11.33 9.34
N LYS A 404 21.19 -11.41 10.63
CA LYS A 404 20.47 -10.71 11.70
C LYS A 404 20.39 -9.19 11.51
N SER A 405 21.33 -8.62 10.75
CA SER A 405 21.38 -7.20 10.41
C SER A 405 20.69 -6.83 9.11
N ARG A 406 20.03 -7.77 8.40
CA ARG A 406 19.29 -7.46 7.18
C ARG A 406 18.14 -6.48 7.45
N PRO A 407 17.65 -5.72 6.44
CA PRO A 407 16.64 -4.68 6.66
C PRO A 407 15.36 -5.19 7.34
N VAL A 408 14.87 -6.38 6.97
CA VAL A 408 13.65 -6.95 7.56
C VAL A 408 13.91 -7.57 8.94
N ALA A 409 14.95 -8.42 9.07
CA ALA A 409 15.29 -9.08 10.34
C ALA A 409 15.72 -8.08 11.42
N GLY A 410 16.47 -7.04 11.04
CA GLY A 410 16.88 -5.93 11.89
C GLY A 410 15.79 -4.88 12.12
N SER A 411 14.56 -5.12 11.68
CA SER A 411 13.41 -4.22 11.85
C SER A 411 13.59 -2.79 11.29
N ARG A 412 14.48 -2.59 10.30
CA ARG A 412 14.65 -1.32 9.59
C ARG A 412 13.58 -1.12 8.51
N VAL A 413 13.15 -2.21 7.87
CA VAL A 413 12.04 -2.24 6.90
C VAL A 413 10.96 -3.18 7.43
N SER A 414 9.71 -2.71 7.43
CA SER A 414 8.59 -3.55 7.89
C SER A 414 8.40 -4.77 6.97
N PRO A 415 8.02 -5.95 7.50
CA PRO A 415 7.80 -7.14 6.69
C PRO A 415 6.79 -6.91 5.55
N THR A 416 5.70 -6.20 5.83
CA THR A 416 4.67 -5.87 4.84
C THR A 416 5.22 -5.00 3.71
N ASN A 417 6.05 -4.00 4.03
CA ASN A 417 6.62 -3.13 3.00
C ASN A 417 7.62 -3.88 2.12
N ALA A 418 8.44 -4.77 2.70
CA ALA A 418 9.35 -5.62 1.93
C ALA A 418 8.59 -6.55 0.97
N LEU A 419 7.47 -7.13 1.43
CA LEU A 419 6.61 -7.97 0.60
C LEU A 419 5.97 -7.17 -0.55
N ILE A 420 5.38 -6.01 -0.24
CA ILE A 420 4.77 -5.12 -1.25
C ILE A 420 5.82 -4.70 -2.28
N PHE A 421 6.99 -4.25 -1.82
CA PHE A 421 8.10 -3.88 -2.70
C PHE A 421 8.49 -5.02 -3.63
N GLY A 422 8.65 -6.23 -3.08
CA GLY A 422 9.00 -7.40 -3.89
C GLY A 422 7.95 -7.79 -4.93
N ILE A 423 6.67 -7.70 -4.59
CA ILE A 423 5.56 -7.94 -5.52
C ILE A 423 5.55 -6.87 -6.62
N VAL A 424 5.65 -5.59 -6.26
CA VAL A 424 5.63 -4.48 -7.20
C VAL A 424 6.77 -4.58 -8.20
N LEU A 425 8.00 -4.87 -7.76
CA LEU A 425 9.14 -5.06 -8.66
C LEU A 425 8.94 -6.21 -9.65
N ASN A 426 8.37 -7.33 -9.21
CA ASN A 426 8.07 -8.46 -10.09
C ASN A 426 6.95 -8.15 -11.09
N VAL A 427 5.91 -7.40 -10.68
CA VAL A 427 4.85 -6.94 -11.60
C VAL A 427 5.43 -6.00 -12.66
N ILE A 428 6.27 -5.03 -12.26
CA ILE A 428 6.93 -4.13 -13.20
C ILE A 428 7.82 -4.92 -14.16
N SER A 429 8.61 -5.87 -13.66
CA SER A 429 9.44 -6.73 -14.49
C SER A 429 8.62 -7.55 -15.49
N PHE A 430 7.51 -8.16 -15.05
CA PHE A 430 6.64 -8.95 -15.92
C PHE A 430 6.05 -8.11 -17.04
N VAL A 431 5.51 -6.92 -16.71
CA VAL A 431 4.97 -5.99 -17.70
C VAL A 431 6.05 -5.57 -18.68
N ALA A 432 7.25 -5.23 -18.22
CA ALA A 432 8.36 -4.84 -19.09
C ALA A 432 8.79 -5.96 -20.05
N PHE A 433 8.91 -7.20 -19.57
CA PHE A 433 9.20 -8.33 -20.45
C PHE A 433 8.06 -8.58 -21.45
N TRP A 434 6.80 -8.55 -21.02
CA TRP A 434 5.68 -8.85 -21.91
C TRP A 434 5.50 -7.80 -23.01
N THR A 435 5.55 -6.51 -22.67
CA THR A 435 5.24 -5.43 -23.62
C THR A 435 6.41 -5.04 -24.52
N ILE A 436 7.65 -5.17 -24.03
CA ILE A 436 8.85 -4.71 -24.76
C ILE A 436 9.64 -5.88 -25.36
N VAL A 437 9.60 -7.06 -24.74
CA VAL A 437 10.39 -8.24 -25.17
C VAL A 437 9.48 -9.29 -25.81
N ASN A 438 8.87 -10.17 -25.00
CA ASN A 438 7.84 -11.13 -25.40
C ASN A 438 7.24 -11.83 -24.15
N LEU A 439 6.09 -12.49 -24.36
CA LEU A 439 5.38 -13.20 -23.31
C LEU A 439 6.16 -14.40 -22.75
N LEU A 440 6.95 -15.11 -23.58
CA LEU A 440 7.71 -16.28 -23.14
C LEU A 440 8.76 -15.89 -22.09
N SER A 441 9.55 -14.84 -22.33
CA SER A 441 10.51 -14.32 -21.36
C SER A 441 9.83 -13.82 -20.08
N ALA A 442 8.64 -13.21 -20.20
CA ALA A 442 7.86 -12.77 -19.03
C ALA A 442 7.42 -13.95 -18.16
N LEU A 443 6.88 -15.01 -18.77
CA LEU A 443 6.43 -16.22 -18.07
C LEU A 443 7.60 -17.01 -17.46
N LEU A 444 8.72 -17.12 -18.17
CA LEU A 444 9.93 -17.77 -17.64
C LEU A 444 10.49 -17.01 -16.44
N THR A 445 10.52 -15.67 -16.50
CA THR A 445 10.98 -14.82 -15.39
C THR A 445 10.05 -14.94 -14.18
N LEU A 446 8.73 -14.87 -14.40
CA LEU A 446 7.75 -15.07 -13.33
C LEU A 446 7.87 -16.47 -12.73
N GLY A 447 8.01 -17.50 -13.58
CA GLY A 447 8.24 -18.88 -13.16
C GLY A 447 9.49 -19.02 -12.30
N ALA A 448 10.60 -18.39 -12.67
CA ALA A 448 11.83 -18.36 -11.89
C ALA A 448 11.60 -17.76 -10.49
N THR A 449 10.93 -16.60 -10.42
CA THR A 449 10.57 -15.96 -9.14
C THR A 449 9.68 -16.87 -8.29
N LEU A 450 8.61 -17.43 -8.86
CA LEU A 450 7.69 -18.30 -8.12
C LEU A 450 8.38 -19.58 -7.64
N PHE A 451 9.24 -20.18 -8.47
CA PHE A 451 10.02 -21.34 -8.08
C PHE A 451 10.97 -20.99 -6.92
N TYR A 452 11.66 -19.85 -6.99
CA TYR A 452 12.55 -19.40 -5.92
C TYR A 452 11.79 -19.13 -4.59
N VAL A 453 10.59 -18.55 -4.66
CA VAL A 453 9.80 -18.22 -3.47
C VAL A 453 9.13 -19.45 -2.89
N PHE A 454 8.37 -20.20 -3.69
CA PHE A 454 7.54 -21.30 -3.20
C PHE A 454 8.32 -22.61 -3.06
N ILE A 455 9.05 -23.01 -4.09
CA ILE A 455 9.75 -24.30 -4.11
C ILE A 455 11.02 -24.23 -3.27
N TYR A 456 11.86 -23.22 -3.47
CA TYR A 456 13.07 -23.08 -2.68
C TYR A 456 12.82 -22.48 -1.29
N THR A 457 12.40 -21.22 -1.19
CA THR A 457 12.41 -20.47 0.08
C THR A 457 11.42 -21.02 1.12
N LEU A 458 10.16 -21.27 0.72
CA LEU A 458 9.12 -21.73 1.64
C LEU A 458 9.19 -23.22 1.92
N TRP A 459 9.53 -24.03 0.92
CA TRP A 459 9.47 -25.48 1.02
C TRP A 459 10.85 -26.12 1.24
N LEU A 460 11.63 -26.32 0.17
CA LEU A 460 12.80 -27.19 0.21
C LEU A 460 13.88 -26.70 1.19
N LYS A 461 14.11 -25.38 1.24
CA LYS A 461 15.09 -24.78 2.15
C LYS A 461 14.87 -25.19 3.60
N ARG A 462 13.61 -25.41 4.01
CA ARG A 462 13.23 -25.73 5.38
C ARG A 462 13.12 -27.23 5.66
N THR A 463 13.05 -28.08 4.64
CA THR A 463 12.66 -29.49 4.79
C THR A 463 13.60 -30.51 4.15
N SER A 464 14.51 -30.11 3.26
CA SER A 464 15.29 -31.05 2.45
C SER A 464 16.78 -30.69 2.36
N THR A 465 17.64 -31.71 2.34
CA THR A 465 19.07 -31.59 2.03
C THR A 465 19.35 -31.31 0.54
N GLN A 466 18.36 -31.53 -0.32
CA GLN A 466 18.40 -31.22 -1.76
C GLN A 466 17.95 -29.78 -2.08
N ASN A 467 17.83 -28.94 -1.04
CA ASN A 467 17.39 -27.55 -1.15
C ASN A 467 18.18 -26.73 -2.17
N ILE A 468 19.50 -26.88 -2.22
CA ILE A 468 20.37 -26.15 -3.15
C ILE A 468 20.36 -26.74 -4.55
N VAL A 469 20.28 -28.07 -4.66
CA VAL A 469 20.29 -28.74 -5.97
C VAL A 469 19.03 -28.37 -6.72
N ILE A 470 17.86 -28.72 -6.17
CA ILE A 470 16.58 -28.43 -6.83
C ILE A 470 16.29 -26.92 -6.82
N GLY A 471 16.54 -26.25 -5.69
CA GLY A 471 16.30 -24.81 -5.57
C GLY A 471 17.19 -23.95 -6.48
N GLY A 472 18.37 -24.46 -6.87
CA GLY A 472 19.29 -23.83 -7.80
C GLY A 472 18.70 -23.64 -9.21
N ALA A 473 17.65 -24.38 -9.58
CA ALA A 473 16.99 -24.25 -10.88
C ALA A 473 16.52 -22.83 -11.18
N ALA A 474 15.98 -22.11 -10.19
CA ALA A 474 15.56 -20.73 -10.40
C ALA A 474 16.73 -19.80 -10.76
N GLY A 475 17.90 -20.00 -10.14
CA GLY A 475 19.11 -19.23 -10.44
C GLY A 475 19.77 -19.62 -11.78
N ALA A 476 19.43 -20.79 -12.32
CA ALA A 476 19.96 -21.29 -13.59
C ALA A 476 19.12 -20.89 -14.82
N LEU A 477 17.91 -20.36 -14.62
CA LEU A 477 17.02 -19.89 -15.69
C LEU A 477 17.45 -18.65 -16.50
N PRO A 478 18.28 -17.71 -16.00
CA PRO A 478 18.56 -16.47 -16.75
C PRO A 478 19.08 -16.65 -18.19
N PRO A 479 19.99 -17.60 -18.52
CA PRO A 479 20.38 -17.86 -19.90
C PRO A 479 19.21 -18.27 -20.82
N ILE A 480 18.24 -19.04 -20.30
CA ILE A 480 17.03 -19.41 -21.06
C ILE A 480 16.16 -18.18 -21.29
N ILE A 481 16.00 -17.33 -20.28
CA ILE A 481 15.25 -16.07 -20.38
C ILE A 481 15.91 -15.13 -21.40
N GLY A 482 17.24 -15.02 -21.38
CA GLY A 482 18.02 -14.22 -22.32
C GLY A 482 17.92 -14.75 -23.76
N TRP A 483 18.05 -16.06 -23.95
CA TRP A 483 17.84 -16.68 -25.26
C TRP A 483 16.42 -16.43 -25.79
N ALA A 484 15.40 -16.68 -24.96
CA ALA A 484 14.00 -16.47 -25.32
C ALA A 484 13.70 -15.00 -25.63
N ALA A 485 14.42 -14.05 -25.02
CA ALA A 485 14.25 -12.63 -25.30
C ALA A 485 14.64 -12.27 -26.74
N VAL A 486 15.63 -12.97 -27.30
CA VAL A 486 16.11 -12.77 -28.68
C VAL A 486 15.31 -13.62 -29.67
N GLN A 487 15.15 -14.91 -29.39
CA GLN A 487 14.63 -15.89 -30.36
C GLN A 487 13.14 -16.21 -30.23
N GLY A 488 12.47 -15.75 -29.16
CA GLY A 488 11.06 -16.08 -28.90
C GLY A 488 10.78 -17.57 -28.66
N SER A 489 11.82 -18.37 -28.43
CA SER A 489 11.78 -19.83 -28.26
C SER A 489 12.85 -20.28 -27.27
N ILE A 490 12.89 -21.56 -26.92
CA ILE A 490 13.95 -22.15 -26.09
C ILE A 490 14.87 -22.97 -26.98
N GLY A 491 16.14 -22.58 -27.06
CA GLY A 491 17.15 -23.29 -27.85
C GLY A 491 18.05 -24.19 -27.01
N LEU A 492 18.59 -25.23 -27.65
CA LEU A 492 19.52 -26.17 -27.03
C LEU A 492 20.72 -25.49 -26.33
N PRO A 493 21.37 -24.44 -26.89
CA PRO A 493 22.50 -23.81 -26.20
C PRO A 493 22.12 -23.15 -24.87
N SER A 494 20.90 -22.62 -24.77
CA SER A 494 20.38 -22.05 -23.52
C SER A 494 20.12 -23.12 -22.45
N LEU A 495 19.73 -24.33 -22.87
CA LEU A 495 19.57 -25.48 -21.97
C LEU A 495 20.91 -26.00 -21.46
N TYR A 496 21.97 -25.97 -22.29
CA TYR A 496 23.32 -26.26 -21.82
C TYR A 496 23.78 -25.27 -20.77
N LEU A 497 23.62 -23.96 -21.02
CA LEU A 497 23.97 -22.92 -20.04
C LEU A 497 23.17 -23.08 -18.74
N PHE A 498 21.87 -23.39 -18.84
CA PHE A 498 21.05 -23.74 -17.68
C PHE A 498 21.65 -24.92 -16.91
N ALA A 499 21.98 -26.03 -17.60
CA ALA A 499 22.55 -27.22 -16.97
C ALA A 499 23.90 -26.94 -16.31
N ILE A 500 24.79 -26.19 -16.97
CA ILE A 500 26.08 -25.78 -16.44
C ILE A 500 25.89 -24.99 -15.14
N ILE A 501 25.05 -23.94 -15.13
CA ILE A 501 24.79 -23.13 -13.93
C ILE A 501 24.11 -23.97 -12.84
N PHE A 502 23.18 -24.85 -13.23
CA PHE A 502 22.47 -25.73 -12.32
C PHE A 502 23.44 -26.68 -11.60
N PHE A 503 24.35 -27.34 -12.31
CA PHE A 503 25.34 -28.25 -11.73
C PHE A 503 26.55 -27.54 -11.11
N TRP A 504 26.79 -26.28 -11.46
CA TRP A 504 27.74 -25.40 -10.76
C TRP A 504 27.24 -24.95 -9.39
N THR A 505 25.92 -24.81 -9.22
CA THR A 505 25.32 -24.28 -7.99
C THR A 505 25.66 -25.12 -6.74
N PRO A 506 25.59 -26.47 -6.76
CA PRO A 506 25.91 -27.27 -5.58
C PRO A 506 27.39 -27.19 -5.14
N PRO A 507 28.40 -27.39 -6.02
CA PRO A 507 29.80 -27.18 -5.64
C PRO A 507 30.08 -25.80 -5.05
N HIS A 508 29.49 -24.74 -5.64
CA HIS A 508 29.63 -23.37 -5.17
C HIS A 508 29.02 -23.18 -3.77
N PHE A 509 27.75 -23.54 -3.61
CA PHE A 509 27.01 -23.22 -2.40
C PHE A 509 27.36 -24.16 -1.24
N TRP A 510 27.63 -25.44 -1.48
CA TRP A 510 28.05 -26.34 -0.41
C TRP A 510 29.45 -26.01 0.10
N ALA A 511 30.35 -25.50 -0.76
CA ALA A 511 31.62 -24.93 -0.29
C ALA A 511 31.39 -23.74 0.67
N LEU A 512 30.42 -22.87 0.38
CA LEU A 512 29.99 -21.81 1.30
C LEU A 512 29.33 -22.38 2.57
N SER A 513 28.52 -23.43 2.45
CA SER A 513 27.77 -23.97 3.59
C SER A 513 28.64 -24.64 4.63
N ILE A 514 29.81 -25.17 4.24
CA ILE A 514 30.85 -25.64 5.16
C ILE A 514 31.40 -24.47 6.02
N LEU A 515 31.47 -23.26 5.48
CA LEU A 515 31.92 -22.07 6.23
C LEU A 515 30.84 -21.53 7.18
N LEU A 516 29.57 -21.82 6.88
CA LEU A 516 28.39 -21.31 7.59
C LEU A 516 27.62 -22.40 8.33
N GLU A 517 28.26 -23.55 8.59
CA GLU A 517 27.63 -24.74 9.18
C GLU A 517 26.88 -24.42 10.48
N LYS A 518 27.55 -23.69 11.39
CA LYS A 518 26.96 -23.29 12.67
C LYS A 518 25.74 -22.40 12.51
N ASP A 519 25.77 -21.46 11.56
CA ASP A 519 24.62 -20.58 11.30
C ASP A 519 23.42 -21.40 10.77
N TYR A 520 23.66 -22.36 9.87
CA TYR A 520 22.59 -23.24 9.36
C TYR A 520 22.04 -24.18 10.44
N ALA A 521 22.90 -24.75 11.27
CA ALA A 521 22.50 -25.59 12.39
C ALA A 521 21.65 -24.80 13.40
N ASN A 522 22.09 -23.60 13.79
CA ASN A 522 21.34 -22.72 14.71
C ASN A 522 19.97 -22.30 14.16
N ALA A 523 19.85 -22.16 12.84
CA ALA A 523 18.61 -21.82 12.16
C ALA A 523 17.71 -23.04 11.87
N ASN A 524 18.09 -24.25 12.30
CA ASN A 524 17.41 -25.51 11.99
C ASN A 524 17.19 -25.73 10.49
N ILE A 525 18.14 -25.29 9.65
CA ILE A 525 18.09 -25.51 8.22
C ILE A 525 18.77 -26.86 7.91
N PRO A 526 18.08 -27.82 7.27
CA PRO A 526 18.62 -29.14 6.95
C PRO A 526 19.60 -29.06 5.76
N MET A 527 20.68 -28.30 5.92
CA MET A 527 21.73 -28.18 4.92
C MET A 527 22.54 -29.48 4.84
N LEU A 528 23.03 -29.83 3.66
CA LEU A 528 23.71 -31.11 3.42
C LEU A 528 24.80 -31.43 4.46
N ASN A 529 25.65 -30.45 4.76
CA ASN A 529 26.74 -30.60 5.74
C ASN A 529 26.27 -30.68 7.19
N VAL A 530 25.11 -30.09 7.52
CA VAL A 530 24.54 -30.16 8.87
C VAL A 530 23.91 -31.54 9.12
N VAL A 531 23.31 -32.15 8.09
CA VAL A 531 22.58 -33.42 8.21
C VAL A 531 23.48 -34.64 7.97
N MET A 532 24.29 -34.62 6.91
CA MET A 532 25.14 -35.75 6.51
C MET A 532 26.63 -35.55 6.86
N GLY A 533 26.99 -34.41 7.44
CA GLY A 533 28.36 -34.08 7.78
C GLY A 533 29.16 -33.49 6.61
N ILE A 534 30.28 -32.86 6.97
CA ILE A 534 31.18 -32.21 6.02
C ILE A 534 31.84 -33.22 5.07
N GLU A 535 32.17 -34.43 5.56
CA GLU A 535 32.84 -35.45 4.75
C GLU A 535 31.99 -35.89 3.55
N GLU A 536 30.73 -36.24 3.78
CA GLU A 536 29.79 -36.59 2.70
C GLU A 536 29.57 -35.39 1.77
N THR A 537 29.45 -34.19 2.34
CA THR A 537 29.29 -32.96 1.54
C THR A 537 30.46 -32.76 0.56
N ARG A 538 31.70 -33.05 0.96
CA ARG A 538 32.87 -32.99 0.06
C ARG A 538 32.76 -33.96 -1.12
N LYS A 539 32.25 -35.18 -0.88
CA LYS A 539 32.02 -36.19 -1.94
C LYS A 539 30.99 -35.67 -2.96
N PHE A 540 29.88 -35.11 -2.47
CA PHE A 540 28.85 -34.51 -3.32
C PHE A 540 29.36 -33.30 -4.11
N ILE A 541 30.16 -32.42 -3.49
CA ILE A 541 30.82 -31.29 -4.18
C ILE A 541 31.64 -31.80 -5.37
N MET A 542 32.50 -32.80 -5.15
CA MET A 542 33.35 -33.32 -6.22
C MET A 542 32.57 -34.08 -7.29
N MET A 543 31.56 -34.87 -6.92
CA MET A 543 30.69 -35.55 -7.89
C MET A 543 30.01 -34.55 -8.83
N HIS A 544 29.46 -33.47 -8.28
CA HIS A 544 28.85 -32.41 -9.09
C HIS A 544 29.90 -31.63 -9.90
N SER A 545 31.12 -31.48 -9.38
CA SER A 545 32.24 -30.85 -10.12
C SER A 545 32.62 -31.68 -11.35
N ILE A 546 32.64 -33.01 -11.25
CA ILE A 546 32.91 -33.90 -12.39
C ILE A 546 31.80 -33.77 -13.45
N ILE A 547 30.53 -33.75 -13.01
CA ILE A 547 29.39 -33.57 -13.92
C ILE A 547 29.46 -32.19 -14.60
N LEU A 548 29.80 -31.14 -13.85
CA LEU A 548 29.99 -29.79 -14.39
C LEU A 548 31.03 -29.79 -15.51
N VAL A 549 32.21 -30.39 -15.29
CA VAL A 549 33.27 -30.49 -16.30
C VAL A 549 32.82 -31.29 -17.53
N ALA A 550 32.07 -32.38 -17.33
CA ALA A 550 31.52 -33.12 -18.47
C ALA A 550 30.54 -32.26 -19.28
N LEU A 551 29.72 -31.44 -18.62
CA LEU A 551 28.76 -30.54 -19.28
C LEU A 551 29.43 -29.38 -20.01
N THR A 552 30.50 -28.78 -19.46
CA THR A 552 31.26 -27.73 -20.14
C THR A 552 31.98 -28.25 -21.36
N ILE A 553 32.59 -29.43 -21.28
CA ILE A 553 33.20 -30.09 -22.45
C ILE A 553 32.12 -30.44 -23.48
N LEU A 554 30.97 -30.98 -23.06
CA LEU A 554 29.88 -31.32 -23.96
C LEU A 554 29.29 -30.08 -24.64
N PHE A 555 29.28 -28.92 -23.99
CA PHE A 555 28.75 -27.69 -24.55
C PHE A 555 29.51 -27.25 -25.81
N TYR A 556 30.78 -27.62 -25.96
CA TYR A 556 31.55 -27.42 -27.20
C TYR A 556 30.90 -28.05 -28.45
N THR A 557 30.01 -29.03 -28.30
CA THR A 557 29.27 -29.60 -29.43
C THR A 557 28.26 -28.63 -30.06
N VAL A 558 28.01 -27.49 -29.41
CA VAL A 558 27.20 -26.41 -29.95
C VAL A 558 27.97 -25.71 -31.08
N PRO A 559 27.43 -25.63 -32.32
CA PRO A 559 28.16 -25.13 -33.49
C PRO A 559 28.70 -23.70 -33.35
N GLN A 560 28.11 -22.90 -32.46
CA GLN A 560 28.50 -21.52 -32.19
C GLN A 560 29.78 -21.40 -31.32
N LEU A 561 30.31 -22.51 -30.79
CA LEU A 561 31.48 -22.50 -29.90
C LEU A 561 32.70 -23.12 -30.59
N GLY A 562 33.80 -22.37 -30.61
CA GLY A 562 35.05 -22.77 -31.23
C GLY A 562 36.10 -23.27 -30.23
N LEU A 563 37.34 -23.41 -30.73
CA LEU A 563 38.47 -23.90 -29.93
C LEU A 563 38.82 -22.96 -28.78
N PHE A 564 38.54 -21.66 -28.94
CA PHE A 564 38.77 -20.69 -27.87
C PHE A 564 37.94 -21.02 -26.62
N TYR A 565 36.66 -21.37 -26.80
CA TYR A 565 35.81 -21.81 -25.70
C TYR A 565 36.36 -23.08 -25.05
N LEU A 566 36.67 -24.10 -25.85
CA LEU A 566 37.12 -25.40 -25.35
C LEU A 566 38.41 -25.28 -24.52
N VAL A 567 39.42 -24.57 -25.01
CA VAL A 567 40.68 -24.36 -24.29
C VAL A 567 40.46 -23.58 -23.00
N SER A 568 39.64 -22.52 -23.05
CA SER A 568 39.29 -21.72 -21.87
C SER A 568 38.56 -22.56 -20.82
N ALA A 569 37.56 -23.34 -21.23
CA ALA A 569 36.82 -24.24 -20.37
C ALA A 569 37.75 -25.27 -19.70
N LEU A 570 38.61 -25.95 -20.48
CA LEU A 570 39.55 -26.94 -19.94
C LEU A 570 40.50 -26.36 -18.89
N ILE A 571 41.05 -25.17 -19.12
CA ILE A 571 41.94 -24.50 -18.14
C ILE A 571 41.18 -24.22 -16.83
N LEU A 572 39.97 -23.68 -16.95
CA LEU A 572 39.12 -23.38 -15.80
C LEU A 572 38.71 -24.66 -15.06
N ASP A 573 38.33 -25.71 -15.80
CA ASP A 573 37.87 -27.00 -15.29
C ASP A 573 38.97 -27.76 -14.54
N VAL A 574 40.18 -27.80 -15.10
CA VAL A 574 41.34 -28.45 -14.45
C VAL A 574 41.63 -27.80 -13.10
N TYR A 575 41.62 -26.48 -13.02
CA TYR A 575 41.87 -25.79 -11.75
C TYR A 575 40.69 -25.91 -10.77
N PHE A 576 39.44 -25.92 -11.27
CA PHE A 576 38.26 -26.19 -10.45
C PHE A 576 38.33 -27.58 -9.80
N LEU A 577 38.65 -28.62 -10.60
CA LEU A 577 38.82 -29.99 -10.10
C LEU A 577 40.00 -30.10 -9.14
N TYR A 578 41.12 -29.42 -9.39
CA TYR A 578 42.24 -29.36 -8.46
C TYR A 578 41.82 -28.84 -7.08
N LEU A 579 41.05 -27.75 -7.03
CA LEU A 579 40.51 -27.22 -5.77
C LEU A 579 39.48 -28.17 -5.14
N GLY A 580 38.66 -28.83 -5.94
CA GLY A 580 37.71 -29.86 -5.49
C GLY A 580 38.41 -31.05 -4.83
N ILE A 581 39.47 -31.59 -5.45
CA ILE A 581 40.31 -32.67 -4.92
C ILE A 581 40.99 -32.21 -3.62
N LYS A 582 41.54 -31.00 -3.61
CA LYS A 582 42.16 -30.44 -2.40
C LYS A 582 41.17 -30.34 -1.24
N LEU A 583 39.96 -29.87 -1.50
CA LEU A 583 38.89 -29.82 -0.50
C LEU A 583 38.42 -31.22 -0.06
N TRP A 584 38.39 -32.20 -0.96
CA TRP A 584 38.09 -33.59 -0.60
C TRP A 584 39.12 -34.13 0.38
N GLN A 585 40.40 -33.91 0.10
CA GLN A 585 41.51 -34.46 0.88
C GLN A 585 41.77 -33.71 2.19
N SER A 586 41.42 -32.42 2.27
CA SER A 586 41.74 -31.57 3.41
C SER A 586 40.58 -31.44 4.40
N GLN A 587 40.91 -31.27 5.70
CA GLN A 587 39.90 -31.02 6.73
C GLN A 587 39.66 -29.53 7.03
N ASP A 588 40.36 -28.63 6.33
CA ASP A 588 40.41 -27.21 6.67
C ASP A 588 39.35 -26.34 5.96
N HIS A 589 38.89 -25.28 6.66
CA HIS A 589 37.95 -24.31 6.08
C HIS A 589 38.57 -23.40 5.00
N LEU A 590 39.91 -23.28 4.91
CA LEU A 590 40.54 -22.43 3.88
C LEU A 590 40.32 -23.01 2.48
N SER A 591 40.39 -24.33 2.35
CA SER A 591 40.13 -25.02 1.07
C SER A 591 38.69 -24.80 0.60
N ALA A 592 37.71 -24.85 1.50
CA ALA A 592 36.31 -24.54 1.18
C ALA A 592 36.12 -23.09 0.72
N ARG A 593 36.78 -22.14 1.41
CA ARG A 593 36.78 -20.73 1.02
C ARG A 593 37.41 -20.49 -0.35
N LYS A 594 38.54 -21.16 -0.65
CA LYS A 594 39.22 -21.05 -1.95
C LYS A 594 38.33 -21.56 -3.09
N LEU A 595 37.71 -22.73 -2.92
CA LEU A 595 36.79 -23.27 -3.93
C LEU A 595 35.57 -22.36 -4.11
N TYR A 596 34.96 -21.88 -3.04
CA TYR A 596 33.83 -20.94 -3.11
C TYR A 596 34.18 -19.67 -3.89
N LEU A 597 35.30 -19.01 -3.55
CA LEU A 597 35.71 -17.78 -4.24
C LEU A 597 36.09 -18.04 -5.71
N TYR A 598 36.82 -19.14 -5.97
CA TYR A 598 37.17 -19.51 -7.34
C TYR A 598 35.95 -19.86 -8.17
N SER A 599 34.93 -20.51 -7.59
CA SER A 599 33.72 -20.89 -8.34
C SER A 599 32.95 -19.70 -8.90
N LEU A 600 32.96 -18.55 -8.22
CA LEU A 600 32.40 -17.29 -8.75
C LEU A 600 33.21 -16.77 -9.94
N LEU A 601 34.53 -16.74 -9.80
CA LEU A 601 35.44 -16.33 -10.87
C LEU A 601 35.35 -17.27 -12.08
N TYR A 602 35.31 -18.58 -11.84
CA TYR A 602 35.13 -19.64 -12.82
C TYR A 602 33.89 -19.39 -13.67
N LEU A 603 32.72 -19.20 -13.06
CA LEU A 603 31.48 -19.03 -13.81
C LEU A 603 31.50 -17.73 -14.62
N MET A 604 32.00 -16.64 -14.03
CA MET A 604 32.13 -15.37 -14.73
C MET A 604 33.04 -15.50 -15.97
N LEU A 605 34.23 -16.09 -15.82
CA LEU A 605 35.18 -16.26 -16.92
C LEU A 605 34.66 -17.23 -17.98
N LEU A 606 33.99 -18.31 -17.58
CA LEU A 606 33.38 -19.26 -18.50
C LEU A 606 32.30 -18.59 -19.35
N LEU A 607 31.40 -17.81 -18.74
CA LEU A 607 30.37 -17.03 -19.45
C LEU A 607 31.00 -16.02 -20.41
N ILE A 608 32.07 -15.32 -20.00
CA ILE A 608 32.83 -14.43 -20.88
C ILE A 608 33.44 -15.19 -22.06
N ALA A 609 34.03 -16.36 -21.83
CA ALA A 609 34.59 -17.19 -22.90
C ALA A 609 33.51 -17.62 -23.91
N VAL A 610 32.31 -17.97 -23.44
CA VAL A 610 31.14 -18.27 -24.29
C VAL A 610 30.73 -17.06 -25.13
N MET A 611 30.62 -15.87 -24.53
CA MET A 611 30.24 -14.65 -25.24
C MET A 611 31.28 -14.27 -26.30
N ILE A 612 32.58 -14.39 -26.00
CA ILE A 612 33.66 -14.11 -26.95
C ILE A 612 33.65 -15.15 -28.09
N SER A 613 33.59 -16.44 -27.75
CA SER A 613 33.62 -17.51 -28.74
C SER A 613 32.45 -17.43 -29.71
N SER A 614 31.23 -17.25 -29.19
CA SER A 614 30.02 -17.14 -30.02
C SER A 614 29.91 -15.81 -30.77
N GLY A 615 30.33 -14.70 -30.16
CA GLY A 615 30.25 -13.37 -30.78
C GLY A 615 31.27 -13.15 -31.90
N PHE A 616 32.42 -13.84 -31.85
CA PHE A 616 33.49 -13.73 -32.86
C PHE A 616 33.68 -14.99 -33.72
N GLY A 617 32.96 -16.08 -33.43
CA GLY A 617 33.04 -17.34 -34.17
C GLY A 617 34.38 -18.07 -34.05
N ILE A 618 35.04 -18.00 -32.87
CA ILE A 618 36.39 -18.55 -32.61
C ILE A 618 36.45 -19.57 -31.48
#